data_AF-A0A815WWG7-F1
#
_entry.id   AF-A0A815WWG7-F1
#
_cell.length_a   1.000
_cell.length_b   1.000
_cell.length_c   1.000
_cell.angle_alpha   90.00
_cell.angle_beta   90.00
_cell.angle_gamma   90.00
#
_symmetry.space_group_name_H-M   'P 1'
#
loop_
_entity.id
_entity.type
_entity.pdbx_description
1 polymer ?
#
loop_
_entity_poly.entity_id
_entity_poly.type
_entity_poly.pdbx_seq_one_letter_code
_entity_poly.pdbx_strand_id
1 'polypeptide(L)' 'GPSVACLDWSEICDGTVDCLDGEFDEEHCWQLEINECNDHEYRCTNGQCITQSFFRDD' A
#
# COMPACT_ATOMS: atom_id res chain seq x y z
N GLY A 1 10.60 11.52 3.72
CA GLY A 1 9.76 12.15 2.68
C GLY A 1 9.82 13.67 2.66
N PRO A 2 9.32 14.33 1.60
CA PRO A 2 9.20 15.78 1.53
C PRO A 2 8.02 16.27 2.39
N SER A 3 8.17 17.48 2.89
CA SER A 3 7.21 18.21 3.72
C SER A 3 5.83 18.39 3.11
N VAL A 4 4.78 17.95 3.83
CA VAL A 4 3.35 18.23 3.59
C VAL A 4 2.86 17.77 2.20
N ALA A 5 3.34 16.64 1.71
CA ALA A 5 2.85 15.98 0.51
C ALA A 5 2.25 14.61 0.86
N CYS A 6 1.27 14.15 0.08
CA CYS A 6 0.83 12.76 0.17
C CYS A 6 1.99 11.84 -0.21
N LEU A 7 2.22 10.79 0.56
CA LEU A 7 3.17 9.74 0.23
C LEU A 7 2.66 8.93 -0.97
N ASP A 8 3.60 8.46 -1.78
CA ASP A 8 3.34 7.42 -2.77
C ASP A 8 3.07 6.08 -2.07
N TRP A 9 2.30 5.18 -2.70
CA TRP A 9 2.05 3.86 -2.13
C TRP A 9 3.31 3.01 -2.00
N SER A 10 4.36 3.30 -2.76
CA SER A 10 5.67 2.65 -2.63
C SER A 10 6.46 3.10 -1.40
N GLU A 11 6.07 4.21 -0.77
CA GLU A 11 6.65 4.76 0.47
C GLU A 11 5.86 4.30 1.72
N ILE A 12 4.91 3.39 1.58
CA ILE A 12 4.14 2.83 2.70
C ILE A 12 4.64 1.42 2.98
N CYS A 13 5.03 1.15 4.22
CA CYS A 13 5.55 -0.13 4.67
C CYS A 13 6.81 -0.57 3.91
N ASP A 14 7.67 0.39 3.60
CA ASP A 14 8.91 0.19 2.85
C ASP A 14 10.14 0.02 3.76
N GLY A 15 9.96 0.18 5.07
CA GLY A 15 10.99 0.13 6.10
C GLY A 15 11.61 1.49 6.45
N THR A 16 11.12 2.58 5.85
CA THR A 16 11.58 3.95 6.05
C THR A 16 10.44 4.80 6.60
N VAL A 17 10.72 5.56 7.66
CA VAL A 17 9.75 6.56 8.14
C VAL A 17 9.83 7.78 7.25
N ASP A 18 8.89 7.90 6.34
CA ASP A 18 8.74 9.02 5.41
C ASP A 18 7.79 10.09 5.91
N CYS A 19 6.82 9.72 6.75
CA CYS A 19 5.91 10.65 7.39
C CYS A 19 6.63 11.52 8.45
N LEU A 20 6.40 12.83 8.40
CA LEU A 20 7.08 13.80 9.30
C LEU A 20 6.53 13.80 10.73
N ASP A 21 5.26 13.45 10.90
CA ASP A 21 4.54 13.53 12.18
C ASP A 21 4.42 12.18 12.90
N GLY A 22 5.16 11.15 12.46
CA GLY A 22 5.20 9.84 13.11
C GLY A 22 5.53 8.71 12.14
N GLU A 23 5.59 7.48 12.64
CA GLU A 23 5.90 6.26 11.87
C GLU A 23 4.63 5.62 11.26
N PHE A 24 3.57 6.42 11.02
CA PHE A 24 2.24 5.92 10.63
C PHE A 24 2.24 5.16 9.30
N ASP A 25 3.13 5.52 8.40
CA ASP A 25 3.41 4.86 7.14
C ASP A 25 4.05 3.47 7.31
N GLU A 26 4.71 3.23 8.44
CA GLU A 26 5.38 1.97 8.79
C GLU A 26 4.65 1.20 9.90
N GLU A 27 3.51 1.71 10.36
CA GLU A 27 2.66 1.06 11.36
C GLU A 27 1.64 0.13 10.68
N HIS A 28 1.29 -0.95 11.37
CA HIS A 28 0.20 -1.85 10.95
C HIS A 28 0.34 -2.49 9.55
N CYS A 29 1.56 -2.59 8.99
CA CYS A 29 1.82 -3.19 7.68
C CYS A 29 1.25 -4.59 7.47
N TRP A 30 1.13 -5.38 8.53
CA TRP A 30 0.48 -6.69 8.51
C TRP A 30 -0.99 -6.62 8.05
N GLN A 31 -1.68 -5.49 8.19
CA GLN A 31 -3.04 -5.32 7.70
C GLN A 31 -3.10 -5.36 6.16
N LEU A 32 -2.05 -4.86 5.50
CA LEU A 32 -1.92 -4.98 4.06
C LEU A 32 -1.82 -6.46 3.68
N GLU A 33 -1.15 -7.28 4.50
CA GLU A 33 -0.96 -8.73 4.31
C GLU A 33 -2.18 -9.59 4.58
N ILE A 34 -2.99 -9.23 5.57
CA ILE A 34 -4.19 -9.98 5.98
C ILE A 34 -5.40 -9.66 5.10
N ASN A 35 -5.37 -8.58 4.33
CA ASN A 35 -6.44 -8.29 3.37
C ASN A 35 -6.61 -9.46 2.38
N GLU A 36 -7.75 -10.15 2.47
CA GLU A 36 -8.17 -11.16 1.51
C GLU A 36 -9.03 -10.51 0.42
N CYS A 37 -8.50 -10.49 -0.81
CA CYS A 37 -9.26 -10.07 -1.97
C CYS A 37 -10.29 -11.13 -2.39
N ASN A 38 -11.35 -10.72 -3.08
CA ASN A 38 -12.33 -11.67 -3.61
C ASN A 38 -11.73 -12.57 -4.69
N ASP A 39 -12.40 -13.69 -5.01
CA ASP A 39 -11.95 -14.68 -6.01
C ASP A 39 -11.60 -14.09 -7.41
N HIS A 40 -12.18 -12.94 -7.76
CA HIS A 40 -12.00 -12.25 -9.05
C HIS A 40 -11.13 -10.99 -8.97
N GLU A 41 -10.43 -10.80 -7.85
CA GLU A 41 -9.54 -9.69 -7.60
C GLU A 41 -8.10 -10.17 -7.48
N TYR A 42 -7.18 -9.25 -7.74
CA TYR A 42 -5.75 -9.44 -7.55
C TYR A 42 -5.28 -8.48 -6.46
N ARG A 43 -4.44 -8.98 -5.55
CA ARG A 43 -3.85 -8.19 -4.49
C ARG A 43 -2.55 -7.54 -4.96
N CYS A 44 -2.56 -6.22 -5.04
CA CYS A 44 -1.37 -5.41 -5.30
C CYS A 44 -0.40 -5.47 -4.13
N THR A 45 0.86 -5.11 -4.38
CA THR A 45 1.91 -5.04 -3.36
C THR A 45 1.57 -4.06 -2.23
N ASN A 46 0.85 -2.98 -2.55
CA ASN A 46 0.33 -2.02 -1.58
C ASN A 46 -0.93 -2.51 -0.81
N GLY A 47 -1.30 -3.78 -0.95
CA GLY A 47 -2.45 -4.37 -0.26
C GLY A 47 -3.82 -4.05 -0.87
N GLN A 48 -3.91 -3.25 -1.93
CA GLN A 48 -5.17 -2.98 -2.62
C GLN A 48 -5.64 -4.20 -3.42
N CYS A 49 -6.95 -4.43 -3.41
CA CYS A 49 -7.60 -5.41 -4.28
C CYS A 49 -8.11 -4.70 -5.53
N ILE A 50 -7.61 -5.11 -6.69
CA ILE A 50 -8.09 -4.63 -8.00
C ILE A 50 -8.76 -5.78 -8.74
N THR A 51 -9.76 -5.51 -9.58
CA THR A 51 -10.34 -6.60 -10.38
C THR A 51 -9.28 -7.18 -11.32
N GLN A 52 -9.33 -8.49 -11.55
CA GLN A 52 -8.38 -9.18 -12.44
C GLN A 52 -8.30 -8.58 -13.84
N SER A 53 -9.36 -7.90 -14.29
CA SER A 53 -9.36 -7.14 -15.55
C SER A 53 -8.29 -6.05 -15.58
N PHE A 54 -8.07 -5.32 -14.48
CA PHE A 54 -7.09 -4.24 -14.41
C PHE A 54 -5.66 -4.71 -14.11
N PHE A 55 -5.48 -5.96 -13.71
CA PHE A 55 -4.14 -6.48 -13.37
C PHE A 55 -3.20 -6.56 -14.58
N ARG A 56 -3.73 -6.55 -15.80
CA ARG A 56 -2.96 -6.76 -17.03
C ARG A 56 -3.23 -5.71 -18.12
N ASP A 57 -3.89 -4.61 -17.76
CA ASP A 57 -3.99 -3.44 -18.62
C ASP A 57 -2.67 -2.64 -18.47
N ASP A 58 -1.78 -2.82 -19.45
CA ASP A 58 -0.50 -2.10 -19.64
C ASP A 58 -0.73 -0.65 -20.06
#